data_AF-A0A2D8XFZ9-F1
#
_entry.id   AF-A0A2D8XFZ9-F1
#
_cell.length_a   1.000
_cell.length_b   1.000
_cell.length_c   1.000
_cell.angle_alpha   90.00
_cell.angle_beta   90.00
_cell.angle_gamma   90.00
#
_symmetry.space_group_name_H-M   'P 1'
#
loop_
_entity.id
_entity.type
_entity.pdbx_description
1 polymer ?
#
loop_
_entity_poly.entity_id
_entity_poly.type
_entity_poly.pdbx_seq_one_letter_code
_entity_poly.pdbx_strand_id
1 'polypeptide(L)' 'MDFAEMALAALRIYALVGVGVSALFLLIGIDRIDEDARGAYLFRPLLIPAIVSLWPLVVLRWVRLELKTR' A
#
# COMPACT_ATOMS: atom_id res chain seq x y z
N MET A 1 -29.36 -3.62 -8.63
CA MET A 1 -27.93 -3.52 -8.94
C MET A 1 -27.53 -4.78 -9.66
N ASP A 2 -26.90 -4.64 -10.82
CA ASP A 2 -26.35 -5.78 -11.55
C ASP A 2 -24.96 -6.16 -11.01
N PHE A 3 -24.50 -7.38 -11.31
CA PHE A 3 -23.19 -7.89 -10.89
C PHE A 3 -22.05 -6.96 -11.30
N ALA A 4 -22.10 -6.40 -12.52
CA ALA A 4 -21.10 -5.46 -13.01
C ALA A 4 -21.00 -4.20 -12.14
N GLU A 5 -22.14 -3.65 -11.72
CA GLU A 5 -22.17 -2.47 -10.83
C GLU A 5 -21.58 -2.79 -9.46
N MET A 6 -21.92 -3.96 -8.92
CA MET A 6 -21.42 -4.42 -7.63
C MET A 6 -19.90 -4.67 -7.66
N ALA A 7 -19.40 -5.31 -8.70
CA ALA A 7 -17.97 -5.56 -8.89
C ALA A 7 -17.19 -4.23 -9.04
N LEU A 8 -17.72 -3.28 -9.82
CA LEU A 8 -17.09 -1.97 -9.98
C LEU A 8 -17.10 -1.17 -8.67
N ALA A 9 -18.19 -1.20 -7.92
CA ALA A 9 -18.27 -0.55 -6.61
C ALA A 9 -17.25 -1.15 -5.62
N ALA A 10 -17.15 -2.47 -5.55
CA ALA A 10 -16.15 -3.16 -4.73
C ALA A 10 -14.72 -2.80 -5.14
N LEU A 11 -14.43 -2.78 -6.45
CA LEU A 11 -13.11 -2.40 -6.96
C LEU A 11 -12.75 -0.95 -6.64
N ARG A 12 -13.71 -0.03 -6.72
CA ARG A 12 -13.52 1.38 -6.34
C ARG A 12 -13.18 1.52 -4.87
N ILE A 13 -13.92 0.83 -3.99
CA ILE A 13 -13.65 0.83 -2.54
C ILE A 13 -12.27 0.23 -2.27
N TYR A 14 -11.96 -0.91 -2.89
CA TYR A 14 -10.65 -1.56 -2.76
C TYR A 14 -9.51 -0.63 -3.19
N ALA A 15 -9.65 0.05 -4.32
CA ALA A 15 -8.65 0.99 -4.82
C ALA A 15 -8.49 2.21 -3.90
N LEU A 16 -9.60 2.78 -3.40
CA LEU A 16 -9.56 3.92 -2.46
C LEU A 16 -8.82 3.56 -1.16
N VAL A 17 -9.10 2.36 -0.61
CA VAL A 17 -8.36 1.85 0.56
C VAL A 17 -6.89 1.68 0.21
N GLY A 18 -6.58 1.08 -0.96
CA GLY A 18 -5.22 0.93 -1.43
C GLY A 18 -4.47 2.25 -1.57
N VAL A 19 -5.12 3.33 -2.02
CA VAL A 19 -4.53 4.67 -2.11
C VAL A 19 -4.22 5.21 -0.71
N GLY A 20 -5.14 5.06 0.25
CA GLY A 20 -4.90 5.45 1.64
C GLY A 20 -3.72 4.69 2.27
N VAL A 21 -3.67 3.38 2.05
CA VAL A 21 -2.55 2.53 2.50
C VAL A 21 -1.25 2.93 1.82
N SER A 22 -1.26 3.23 0.53
CA SER A 22 -0.07 3.68 -0.20
C SER A 22 0.48 4.98 0.36
N ALA A 23 -0.38 5.97 0.63
CA ALA A 23 0.04 7.21 1.26
C ALA A 23 0.67 6.96 2.64
N LEU A 24 0.02 6.15 3.48
CA LEU A 24 0.51 5.84 4.81
C LEU A 24 1.85 5.07 4.79
N PHE A 25 1.94 4.06 3.93
CA PHE A 25 3.15 3.24 3.78
C PHE A 25 4.32 4.03 3.24
N LEU A 26 4.11 4.90 2.23
CA LEU A 26 5.17 5.71 1.65
C LEU A 26 5.66 6.84 2.58
N LEU A 27 4.81 7.34 3.47
CA LEU A 27 5.17 8.39 4.43
C LEU A 27 5.79 7.85 5.72
N ILE A 28 5.37 6.67 6.18
CA ILE A 28 5.74 6.15 7.51
C ILE A 28 6.45 4.79 7.42
N GLY A 29 5.93 3.88 6.61
CA GLY A 29 6.39 2.48 6.59
C GLY A 29 7.70 2.26 5.85
N ILE A 30 7.89 2.91 4.69
CA ILE A 30 8.99 2.62 3.77
C ILE A 30 10.36 2.94 4.38
N ASP A 31 10.49 4.08 5.06
CA ASP A 31 11.73 4.52 5.69
C ASP A 31 12.12 3.68 6.92
N ARG A 32 11.15 2.92 7.48
CA ARG A 32 11.37 2.03 8.65
C ARG A 32 11.74 0.61 8.25
N ILE A 33 11.31 0.16 7.07
CA ILE A 33 11.53 -1.20 6.58
C ILE A 33 12.80 -1.28 5.74
N ASP A 34 13.09 -0.25 4.96
CA ASP A 34 14.19 -0.26 4.00
C ASP A 34 15.09 0.96 4.21
N GLU A 35 16.23 0.72 4.87
CA GLU A 35 17.26 1.73 5.09
C GLU A 35 17.95 2.17 3.79
N ASP A 36 17.95 1.34 2.75
CA ASP A 36 18.50 1.62 1.41
C ASP A 36 17.50 2.39 0.52
N ALA A 37 16.21 2.41 0.88
CA ALA A 37 15.23 3.30 0.25
C ALA A 37 15.46 4.79 0.60
N ARG A 38 16.39 5.08 1.51
CA ARG A 38 16.88 6.43 1.82
C ARG A 38 17.74 6.96 0.66
N GLY A 39 17.09 7.58 -0.31
CA GLY A 39 17.76 8.23 -1.47
C GLY A 39 16.98 8.12 -2.78
N ALA A 40 16.09 7.13 -2.91
CA ALA A 40 15.32 6.85 -4.13
C ALA A 40 13.94 7.55 -4.14
N TYR A 41 13.87 8.83 -3.75
CA TYR A 41 12.60 9.57 -3.59
C TYR A 41 11.80 9.69 -4.89
N LEU A 42 12.45 9.77 -6.06
CA LEU A 42 11.78 9.81 -7.36
C LEU A 42 11.05 8.51 -7.72
N PHE A 43 11.48 7.37 -7.17
CA PHE A 43 10.88 6.07 -7.47
C PHE A 43 9.71 5.73 -6.55
N ARG A 44 9.55 6.44 -5.43
CA ARG A 44 8.48 6.20 -4.45
C ARG A 44 7.07 6.33 -5.06
N PRO A 45 6.76 7.34 -5.91
CA PRO A 45 5.44 7.43 -6.54
C PRO A 45 5.14 6.27 -7.51
N LEU A 46 6.17 5.67 -8.13
CA LEU A 46 6.00 4.51 -9.01
C LEU A 46 5.52 3.27 -8.24
N LEU A 47 5.73 3.22 -6.92
CA LEU A 47 5.22 2.16 -6.07
C LEU A 47 3.72 2.29 -5.79
N ILE A 48 3.13 3.48 -5.95
CA ILE A 48 1.70 3.71 -5.68
C ILE A 48 0.80 2.68 -6.40
N PRO A 49 0.87 2.49 -7.73
CA PRO A 49 0.02 1.50 -8.39
C PRO A 49 0.23 0.08 -7.86
N ALA A 50 1.49 -0.32 -7.58
CA ALA A 50 1.78 -1.64 -7.03
C ALA A 50 1.21 -1.81 -5.61
N ILE A 51 1.34 -0.79 -4.75
CA ILE A 51 0.78 -0.81 -3.40
C ILE A 51 -0.74 -0.81 -3.45
N VAL A 52 -1.38 0.00 -4.30
CA VAL A 52 -2.84 0.03 -4.44
C VAL A 52 -3.37 -1.33 -4.87
N SER A 53 -2.69 -2.03 -5.79
CA SER A 53 -3.09 -3.37 -6.21
C SER A 53 -2.89 -4.43 -5.12
N LEU A 54 -1.81 -4.35 -4.34
CA LEU A 54 -1.39 -5.38 -3.39
C LEU A 54 -1.47 -4.95 -1.91
N TRP A 55 -2.28 -3.93 -1.61
CA TRP A 55 -2.31 -3.30 -0.28
C TRP A 55 -2.55 -4.28 0.88
N PRO A 56 -3.36 -5.35 0.78
CA PRO A 56 -3.56 -6.27 1.89
C PRO A 56 -2.25 -6.99 2.27
N LEU A 57 -1.47 -7.38 1.26
CA LEU A 57 -0.17 -8.02 1.46
C LEU A 57 0.86 -7.03 2.02
N VAL A 58 0.83 -5.77 1.55
CA VAL A 58 1.69 -4.70 2.06
C VAL A 58 1.43 -4.48 3.55
N VAL A 59 0.16 -4.34 3.97
CA VAL A 59 -0.21 -4.20 5.39
C VAL A 59 0.22 -5.41 6.21
N LEU A 60 -0.08 -6.63 5.75
CA LEU A 60 0.30 -7.87 6.46
C LEU A 60 1.81 -7.96 6.68
N ARG A 61 2.61 -7.69 5.64
CA ARG A 61 4.07 -7.71 5.75
C ARG A 61 4.58 -6.59 6.63
N TRP A 62 4.04 -5.38 6.50
CA TRP A 62 4.45 -4.23 7.29
C TRP A 62 4.22 -4.49 8.78
N VAL A 63 3.01 -4.90 9.18
CA VAL A 63 2.69 -5.23 10.58
C VAL A 63 3.60 -6.34 11.11
N ARG A 64 3.85 -7.39 10.32
CA ARG A 64 4.73 -8.50 10.74
C ARG A 64 6.18 -8.04 10.96
N LEU A 65 6.68 -7.12 10.15
CA LEU A 65 8.02 -6.55 10.32
C LEU A 65 8.08 -5.68 11.57
N GLU A 66 7.10 -4.80 11.79
CA GLU A 66 7.05 -3.96 13.00
C GLU A 66 6.96 -4.79 14.29
N LEU A 67 6.24 -5.92 14.28
CA LEU A 67 6.17 -6.83 15.42
C LEU A 67 7.46 -7.60 15.68
N LYS A 68 8.31 -7.81 14.67
CA LYS A 68 9.60 -8.52 14.82
C LYS A 68 10.73 -7.60 15.29
N THR A 69 10.61 -6.30 15.03
CA THR A 69 11.58 -5.28 15.46
C THR A 69 11.36 -4.81 16.91
N ARG A 70 10.23 -5.16 17.54
CA ARG A 70 10.01 -5.00 18.99
C ARG A 70 10.46 -6.23 19.76
#